data_AF-A0A7C6F3J1-F1
#
_entry.id   AF-A0A7C6F3J1-F1
#
_cell.length_a   1.000
_cell.length_b   1.000
_cell.length_c   1.000
_cell.angle_alpha   90.00
_cell.angle_beta   90.00
_cell.angle_gamma   90.00
#
_symmetry.space_group_name_H-M   'P 1'
#
loop_
_entity.id
_entity.type
_entity.pdbx_description
1 polymer ?
#
loop_
_entity_poly.entity_id
_entity_poly.type
_entity_poly.pdbx_seq_one_letter_code
_entity_poly.pdbx_strand_id
1 'polypeptide(L)' 'MLSLEEQIRYLKKGLAELIREEELRQRLAEGRPLRVKAGFDPTAPDLHLGHAVLLRKMKHFQDLGHTVIFLIGDGTG' A
#
# COMPACT_ATOMS: atom_id res chain seq x y z
N MET A 1 5.24 13.47 13.85
CA MET A 1 4.84 12.13 13.37
C MET A 1 3.33 12.04 13.51
N LEU A 2 2.60 11.55 12.52
CA LEU A 2 1.13 11.41 12.63
C LEU A 2 0.79 10.39 13.72
N SER A 3 -0.26 10.65 14.49
CA SER A 3 -0.81 9.67 15.43
C SER A 3 -1.34 8.42 14.70
N LEU A 4 -1.50 7.32 15.43
CA LEU A 4 -2.02 6.06 14.85
C LEU A 4 -3.37 6.26 14.14
N GLU A 5 -4.26 7.05 14.74
CA GLU A 5 -5.56 7.39 14.14
C GLU A 5 -5.43 8.20 12.85
N GLU A 6 -4.53 9.17 12.82
CA GLU A 6 -4.28 9.98 11.64
C GLU A 6 -3.65 9.15 10.51
N GLN A 7 -2.74 8.24 10.84
CA GLN A 7 -2.15 7.31 9.89
C GLN A 7 -3.23 6.40 9.28
N ILE A 8 -4.08 5.79 10.09
CA ILE A 8 -5.17 4.93 9.61
C ILE A 8 -6.14 5.73 8.75
N ARG A 9 -6.54 6.92 9.19
CA ARG A 9 -7.42 7.81 8.41
C ARG A 9 -6.80 8.18 7.06
N TYR A 10 -5.52 8.48 7.04
CA TYR A 10 -4.79 8.81 5.82
C TYR A 10 -4.69 7.61 4.86
N LEU A 11 -4.43 6.42 5.40
CA LEU A 11 -4.41 5.18 4.63
C LEU A 11 -5.80 4.76 4.15
N LYS A 12 -6.88 5.12 4.85
CA LYS A 12 -8.28 4.88 4.41
C LYS A 12 -8.75 5.79 3.28
N LYS A 13 -8.04 6.88 2.97
CA LYS A 13 -8.45 7.78 1.88
C LYS A 13 -8.45 7.06 0.53
N GLY A 14 -9.62 6.93 -0.10
CA GLY A 14 -9.76 6.42 -1.47
C GLY A 14 -9.47 4.92 -1.64
N LEU A 15 -9.53 4.13 -0.57
CA LEU A 15 -9.65 2.66 -0.70
C LEU A 15 -11.11 2.27 -0.86
N ALA A 16 -11.37 1.14 -1.50
CA ALA A 16 -12.70 0.56 -1.59
C ALA A 16 -13.04 -0.24 -0.32
N GLU A 17 -12.10 -1.07 0.13
CA GLU A 17 -12.28 -1.95 1.29
C GLU A 17 -10.97 -2.14 2.06
N LEU A 18 -11.05 -2.26 3.38
CA LEU A 18 -9.94 -2.60 4.27
C LEU A 18 -10.28 -3.86 5.04
N ILE A 19 -9.62 -4.96 4.69
CA ILE A 19 -9.78 -6.24 5.37
C ILE A 19 -8.95 -6.23 6.66
N ARG A 20 -9.60 -6.54 7.79
CA ARG A 20 -8.97 -6.65 9.12
C ARG A 20 -8.23 -5.39 9.55
N GLU A 21 -8.96 -4.29 9.66
CA GLU A 21 -8.43 -3.01 10.15
C GLU A 21 -7.68 -3.10 11.47
N GLU A 22 -8.16 -3.93 12.40
CA GLU A 22 -7.52 -4.11 13.70
C GLU A 22 -6.09 -4.69 13.57
N GLU A 23 -5.84 -5.55 12.56
CA GLU A 23 -4.50 -6.05 12.30
C GLU A 23 -3.57 -4.97 11.74
N LEU A 24 -4.07 -4.11 10.84
CA LEU A 24 -3.31 -2.95 10.36
C LEU A 24 -2.97 -2.02 11.53
N ARG A 25 -3.93 -1.76 12.42
CA ARG A 25 -3.76 -0.93 13.61
C ARG A 25 -2.67 -1.47 14.54
N GLN A 26 -2.71 -2.77 14.84
CA GLN A 26 -1.69 -3.44 15.64
C GLN A 26 -0.31 -3.32 15.01
N ARG A 27 -0.19 -3.61 13.70
CA ARG A 27 1.08 -3.53 12.97
C ARG A 27 1.65 -2.11 12.91
N LEU A 28 0.82 -1.08 12.75
CA LEU A 28 1.25 0.32 12.78
C LEU A 28 1.71 0.74 14.19
N ALA A 29 1.07 0.22 15.25
CA ALA A 29 1.45 0.50 16.63
C ALA A 29 2.82 -0.09 17.02
N GLU A 30 3.31 -1.12 16.31
CA GLU A 30 4.66 -1.67 16.51
C GLU A 30 5.77 -0.65 16.18
N GLY A 31 5.46 0.46 15.50
CA GLY A 31 6.41 1.56 15.25
C GLY A 31 7.53 1.24 14.27
N ARG A 32 7.52 0.05 13.64
CA ARG A 32 8.48 -0.33 12.60
C ARG A 32 7.92 -0.10 11.19
N PRO A 33 8.77 0.18 10.18
CA PRO A 33 8.33 0.24 8.80
C PRO A 33 7.66 -1.07 8.35
N LEU A 34 6.42 -0.96 7.88
CA LEU A 34 5.72 -2.09 7.27
C LEU A 34 6.28 -2.37 5.88
N ARG A 35 6.20 -3.63 5.46
CA ARG A 35 6.49 -4.03 4.08
C ARG A 35 5.17 -4.16 3.33
N VAL A 36 4.92 -3.26 2.39
CA VAL A 36 3.67 -3.14 1.64
C VAL A 36 3.89 -3.60 0.22
N LYS A 37 3.33 -4.75 -0.13
CA LYS A 37 3.52 -5.39 -1.44
C LYS A 37 2.36 -5.07 -2.37
N ALA A 38 2.68 -4.69 -3.61
CA ALA A 38 1.74 -4.67 -4.72
C ALA A 38 2.34 -5.47 -5.89
N GLY A 39 1.58 -6.43 -6.41
CA GLY A 39 1.99 -7.26 -7.55
C GLY A 39 1.52 -6.66 -8.87
N PHE A 40 2.36 -6.75 -9.89
CA PHE A 40 2.09 -6.31 -11.26
C PHE A 40 2.45 -7.44 -12.23
N ASP A 41 1.50 -7.76 -13.10
CA ASP A 41 1.66 -8.73 -14.18
C ASP A 41 2.31 -8.00 -15.38
N PRO A 42 3.46 -8.48 -15.91
CA PRO A 42 4.18 -7.84 -17.00
C PRO A 42 3.62 -8.15 -18.40
N THR A 43 2.47 -8.83 -18.53
CA THR A 43 1.85 -9.18 -19.83
C THR A 43 1.47 -7.95 -20.66
N ALA A 44 1.11 -6.84 -20.02
CA ALA A 44 0.85 -5.56 -20.70
C ALA A 44 2.15 -4.73 -20.84
N PRO A 45 2.32 -3.99 -21.96
CA PRO A 45 3.55 -3.23 -22.20
C PRO A 45 3.68 -1.97 -21.33
N ASP A 46 2.59 -1.49 -20.72
CA ASP A 46 2.53 -0.23 -20.00
C ASP A 46 1.58 -0.23 -18.79
N LEU A 47 1.84 0.70 -17.86
CA LEU A 47 0.92 1.04 -16.77
C LEU A 47 0.03 2.20 -17.20
N HIS A 48 -1.22 1.90 -17.53
CA HIS A 48 -2.22 2.93 -17.82
C HIS A 48 -2.72 3.65 -16.55
N LEU A 49 -3.48 4.74 -16.74
CA LEU A 49 -3.98 5.62 -15.67
C LEU A 49 -4.84 4.92 -14.60
N GLY A 50 -5.39 3.75 -14.90
CA GLY A 50 -6.16 2.95 -13.92
C GLY A 50 -5.30 2.53 -12.72
N HIS A 51 -3.99 2.34 -12.93
CA HIS A 51 -3.05 2.00 -11.86
C HIS A 51 -2.71 3.18 -10.95
N ALA A 52 -3.03 4.42 -11.34
CA ALA A 52 -2.66 5.60 -10.57
C ALA A 52 -3.27 5.60 -9.16
N VAL A 53 -4.46 5.01 -8.97
CA VAL A 53 -5.09 4.88 -7.65
C VAL A 53 -4.24 3.98 -6.74
N LEU A 54 -3.82 2.81 -7.25
CA LEU A 54 -2.97 1.87 -6.51
C LEU A 54 -1.59 2.47 -6.22
N LEU A 55 -0.95 3.09 -7.21
CA LEU A 55 0.36 3.75 -7.06
C LEU A 55 0.31 4.90 -6.04
N ARG A 56 -0.78 5.67 -6.01
CA ARG A 56 -1.00 6.70 -4.98
C ARG A 56 -1.16 6.07 -3.60
N LYS A 57 -1.85 4.92 -3.47
CA LYS A 57 -1.94 4.21 -2.19
C LYS A 57 -0.56 3.76 -1.70
N MET A 58 0.26 3.21 -2.60
CA MET A 58 1.65 2.86 -2.31
C MET A 58 2.43 4.11 -1.82
N LYS A 59 2.29 5.24 -2.50
CA LYS A 59 2.90 6.51 -2.08
C LYS A 59 2.45 6.96 -0.68
N HIS A 60 1.18 6.80 -0.32
CA HIS A 60 0.72 7.11 1.04
C HIS A 60 1.46 6.29 2.09
N PHE A 61 1.71 5.00 1.84
CA PHE A 61 2.52 4.17 2.75
C PHE A 61 3.98 4.64 2.81
N GLN A 62 4.58 5.03 1.69
CA GLN A 62 5.94 5.61 1.68
C GLN A 62 6.01 6.93 2.46
N ASP A 63 4.98 7.77 2.37
CA ASP A 63 4.89 9.03 3.11
C ASP A 63 4.80 8.85 4.62
N LEU A 64 4.31 7.70 5.06
CA LEU A 64 4.32 7.29 6.47
C LEU A 64 5.62 6.57 6.89
N GLY A 65 6.59 6.46 5.99
CA GLY A 65 7.90 5.85 6.26
C GLY A 65 7.93 4.33 6.11
N HIS A 66 6.94 3.72 5.46
CA HIS A 66 6.91 2.29 5.20
C HIS A 66 7.65 1.91 3.91
N THR A 67 8.06 0.65 3.83
CA THR A 67 8.74 0.10 2.67
C THR A 67 7.73 -0.47 1.69
N VAL A 68 7.60 0.16 0.53
CA VAL A 68 6.79 -0.36 -0.57
C VAL A 68 7.61 -1.30 -1.44
N ILE A 69 7.01 -2.43 -1.81
CA ILE A 69 7.57 -3.46 -2.68
C ILE A 69 6.68 -3.55 -3.92
N PHE A 70 7.19 -3.02 -5.04
CA PHE A 70 6.61 -3.21 -6.36
C PHE A 70 7.12 -4.55 -6.90
N LEU A 71 6.27 -5.56 -6.94
CA LEU A 71 6.67 -6.91 -7.35
C LEU A 71 6.18 -7.20 -8.78
N ILE A 72 7.10 -7.56 -9.66
CA ILE A 72 6.78 -8.13 -10.97
C ILE A 72 6.49 -9.63 -10.80
N GLY A 73 5.35 -10.10 -11.29
CA GLY A 73 4.98 -11.51 -11.28
C GLY A 73 5.22 -12.17 -12.64
N ASP A 74 6.46 -12.52 -12.95
CA ASP A 74 6.87 -13.14 -14.23
C ASP A 74 6.86 -14.69 -14.22
N GLY A 75 6.70 -15.32 -13.05
CA GLY A 75 6.80 -16.78 -12.92
C GLY A 75 5.60 -17.62 -13.39
N THR A 76 4.50 -16.99 -13.82
CA THR A 76 3.27 -17.68 -14.26
C THR A 76 2.76 -17.21 -15.63
N GLY A 77 3.47 -16.29 -16.28
CA GLY A 77 3.11 -15.68 -17.57
C GLY A 77 3.55 -16.47 -18.78
#